data_AF-A0A7J7IWB8-F1
#
_entry.id   AF-A0A7J7IWB8-F1
#
_cell.length_a   1.000
_cell.length_b   1.000
_cell.length_c   1.000
_cell.angle_alpha   90.00
_cell.angle_beta   90.00
_cell.angle_gamma   90.00
#
_symmetry.space_group_name_H-M   'P 1'
#
loop_
_entity.id
_entity.type
_entity.pdbx_description
1 polymer ?
#
loop_
_entity_poly.entity_id
_entity_poly.type
_entity_poly.pdbx_seq_one_letter_code
_entity_poly.pdbx_strand_id
1 'polypeptide(L)'
;MYIYSYADVDECQLDTHNCSRHAECMDALVGFTCHCNAGFIGDGYTCNDIDECLGPTSCSPVAQCINNPGNYTCKCFTGYEGDGQTCQDVDECNVGSYQCGADSECINAPGSYRCECLAGYEGDGQNCRDIDECAEGTVICPDNSVCFNIPGNYECRCLAGYSKEGLGCEDINECIDTTAMNPCPQNSQCINIPGSRQCQCYVGYTMINNVCEGMSN
;
A
#
# COMPACT_ATOMS: atom_id res chain seq x y z
N MET A 1 19.02 -54.66 -73.70
CA MET A 1 19.00 -53.59 -72.69
C MET A 1 17.76 -53.85 -71.85
N TYR A 2 17.93 -54.49 -70.69
CA TYR A 2 16.81 -54.80 -69.80
C TYR A 2 16.71 -53.66 -68.79
N ILE A 3 15.63 -52.88 -68.88
CA ILE A 3 15.31 -51.85 -67.91
C ILE A 3 14.50 -52.56 -66.84
N TYR A 4 15.11 -52.89 -65.71
CA TYR A 4 14.37 -53.33 -64.53
C TYR A 4 13.75 -52.08 -63.90
N SER A 5 12.43 -51.88 -64.05
CA SER A 5 11.72 -50.91 -63.22
C SER A 5 11.44 -51.60 -61.87
N TYR A 6 12.28 -51.34 -60.88
CA TYR A 6 11.91 -51.63 -59.50
C TYR A 6 10.82 -50.62 -59.13
N ALA A 7 9.64 -51.11 -58.76
CA ALA A 7 8.60 -50.25 -58.23
C ALA A 7 9.08 -49.81 -56.84
N ASP A 8 9.09 -48.50 -56.62
CA ASP A 8 9.43 -47.92 -55.34
C ASP A 8 8.46 -48.42 -54.27
N VAL A 9 8.98 -48.76 -53.09
CA VAL A 9 8.17 -49.24 -51.97
C VAL A 9 8.07 -48.10 -50.99
N ASP A 10 6.90 -47.48 -50.89
CA ASP A 10 6.67 -46.39 -49.95
C ASP A 10 6.61 -46.95 -48.50
N GLU A 11 7.75 -46.93 -47.81
CA GLU A 11 7.83 -47.45 -46.45
C GLU A 11 7.05 -46.61 -45.44
N CYS A 12 6.79 -45.33 -45.77
CA CYS A 12 6.03 -44.39 -44.96
C CYS A 12 4.52 -44.71 -44.98
N GLN A 13 3.96 -45.07 -46.13
CA GLN A 13 2.55 -45.52 -46.23
C GLN A 13 2.34 -46.92 -45.62
N LEU A 14 3.37 -47.76 -45.66
CA LEU A 14 3.31 -49.13 -45.14
C LEU A 14 3.65 -49.22 -43.64
N ASP A 15 4.04 -48.11 -43.00
CA ASP A 15 4.47 -48.05 -41.59
C ASP A 15 5.59 -49.07 -41.28
N THR A 16 6.50 -49.25 -42.22
CA THR A 16 7.64 -50.20 -42.12
C THR A 16 8.98 -49.52 -41.87
N HIS A 17 8.96 -48.20 -41.68
CA HIS A 17 10.12 -47.39 -41.33
C HIS A 17 10.44 -47.45 -39.83
N ASN A 18 11.63 -47.01 -39.46
CA ASN A 18 12.07 -46.90 -38.06
C ASN A 18 12.37 -45.45 -37.63
N CYS A 19 11.77 -44.45 -38.29
CA CYS A 19 11.83 -43.05 -37.86
C CYS A 19 11.39 -42.88 -36.40
N SER A 20 11.96 -41.87 -35.73
CA SER A 20 11.52 -41.48 -34.38
C SER A 20 10.03 -41.13 -34.38
N ARG A 21 9.36 -41.30 -33.23
CA ARG A 21 7.98 -40.81 -33.02
C ARG A 21 7.85 -39.28 -33.14
N HIS A 22 8.97 -38.56 -33.09
CA HIS A 22 9.05 -37.10 -33.27
C HIS A 22 9.74 -36.75 -34.59
N ALA A 23 9.63 -37.60 -35.61
CA ALA A 23 10.14 -37.37 -36.95
C ALA A 23 9.07 -37.65 -38.01
N GLU A 24 9.17 -36.95 -39.12
CA GLU A 24 8.41 -37.17 -40.35
C GLU A 24 9.19 -38.14 -41.25
N CYS A 25 8.50 -39.16 -41.75
CA CYS A 25 9.02 -40.08 -42.75
C CYS A 25 8.80 -39.49 -44.14
N MET A 26 9.86 -39.47 -44.96
CA MET A 26 9.81 -39.03 -46.35
C MET A 26 10.30 -40.16 -47.25
N ASP A 27 9.40 -40.66 -48.10
CA ASP A 27 9.68 -41.68 -49.11
C ASP A 27 10.73 -41.17 -50.11
N ALA A 28 11.60 -42.07 -50.55
CA ALA A 28 12.65 -41.76 -51.50
C ALA A 28 12.85 -42.92 -52.49
N LEU A 29 13.41 -42.60 -53.67
CA LEU A 29 13.64 -43.59 -54.75
C LEU A 29 14.47 -44.82 -54.33
N VAL A 30 15.16 -44.75 -53.19
CA VAL A 30 15.92 -45.84 -52.58
C VAL A 30 15.70 -45.78 -51.06
N GLY A 31 14.64 -46.44 -50.59
CA GLY A 31 14.26 -46.48 -49.17
C GLY A 31 13.60 -45.18 -48.69
N PHE A 32 13.73 -44.87 -47.42
CA PHE A 32 13.12 -43.67 -46.83
C PHE A 32 14.15 -42.82 -46.07
N THR A 33 13.79 -41.55 -45.85
CA THR A 33 14.53 -40.63 -44.97
C THR A 33 13.65 -40.17 -43.82
N CYS A 34 14.26 -39.87 -42.68
CA CYS A 34 13.55 -39.37 -41.50
C CYS A 34 14.05 -37.97 -41.17
N HIS A 35 13.14 -37.04 -40.88
CA HIS A 35 13.49 -35.69 -40.44
C HIS A 35 12.79 -35.38 -39.12
N CYS A 36 13.53 -34.89 -38.12
CA CYS A 36 12.90 -34.50 -36.86
C CYS A 36 11.85 -33.41 -37.08
N ASN A 37 10.72 -33.52 -36.39
CA ASN A 37 9.68 -32.50 -36.41
C ASN A 37 10.22 -31.17 -35.86
N ALA A 38 9.57 -30.06 -36.21
CA ALA A 38 9.90 -28.75 -35.65
C ALA A 38 9.89 -28.79 -34.10
N GLY A 39 10.88 -28.13 -33.48
CA GLY A 39 11.09 -28.17 -32.02
C GLY A 39 11.92 -29.37 -31.53
N PHE A 40 12.36 -30.26 -32.42
CA PHE A 40 13.23 -31.38 -32.08
C PHE A 40 14.53 -31.34 -32.89
N ILE A 41 15.60 -31.88 -32.30
CA ILE A 41 16.93 -31.96 -32.91
C ILE A 41 17.47 -33.40 -32.86
N GLY A 42 18.13 -33.83 -33.94
CA GLY A 42 18.68 -35.17 -34.04
C GLY A 42 18.88 -35.63 -35.49
N ASP A 43 18.94 -36.94 -35.69
CA ASP A 43 19.21 -37.57 -36.98
C ASP A 43 17.95 -38.13 -37.68
N GLY A 44 16.76 -37.85 -37.15
CA GLY A 44 15.48 -38.37 -37.66
C GLY A 44 15.09 -39.75 -37.11
N TYR A 45 16.06 -40.55 -36.66
CA TYR A 45 15.83 -41.84 -36.00
C TYR A 45 15.81 -41.67 -34.47
N THR A 46 16.63 -40.76 -33.96
CA THR A 46 16.63 -40.25 -32.59
C THR A 46 16.42 -38.74 -32.64
N CYS A 47 15.31 -38.27 -32.09
CA CYS A 47 14.98 -36.84 -32.02
C CYS A 47 14.76 -36.46 -30.56
N ASN A 48 15.58 -35.54 -30.06
CA ASN A 48 15.47 -34.98 -28.72
C ASN A 48 14.81 -33.61 -28.79
N ASP A 49 14.06 -33.30 -27.77
CA ASP A 49 13.43 -31.99 -27.60
C ASP A 49 14.47 -30.88 -27.54
N ILE A 50 14.22 -29.75 -28.19
CA ILE A 50 15.05 -28.56 -28.07
C ILE A 50 14.57 -27.78 -26.86
N ASP A 51 15.43 -27.61 -25.85
CA ASP A 51 15.09 -26.75 -24.72
C ASP A 51 15.27 -25.28 -25.09
N GLU A 52 14.20 -24.62 -25.54
CA GLU A 52 14.26 -23.21 -25.92
C GLU A 52 14.52 -22.28 -24.73
N CYS A 53 14.26 -22.73 -23.50
CA CYS A 53 14.52 -21.94 -22.30
C CYS A 53 16.00 -21.80 -21.94
N LEU A 54 16.88 -22.60 -22.55
CA LEU A 54 18.34 -22.42 -22.47
C LEU A 54 18.86 -21.35 -23.43
N GLY A 55 18.03 -20.93 -24.39
CA GLY A 55 18.34 -19.93 -25.40
C GLY A 55 17.60 -18.60 -25.19
N PRO A 56 17.71 -17.69 -26.16
CA PRO A 56 16.89 -16.49 -26.18
C PRO A 56 15.42 -16.85 -26.46
N THR A 57 14.52 -16.36 -25.61
CA THR A 57 13.06 -16.56 -25.73
C THR A 57 12.34 -15.23 -25.91
N SER A 58 11.08 -15.27 -26.32
CA SER A 58 10.20 -14.09 -26.36
C SER A 58 9.42 -13.87 -25.04
N CYS A 59 9.76 -14.60 -23.98
CA CYS A 59 9.10 -14.44 -22.69
C CYS A 59 9.37 -13.06 -22.09
N SER A 60 8.38 -12.55 -21.34
CA SER A 60 8.54 -11.34 -20.56
C SER A 60 9.69 -11.49 -19.54
N PRO A 61 10.40 -10.41 -19.17
CA PRO A 61 11.39 -10.44 -18.09
C PRO A 61 10.83 -10.89 -16.73
N VAL A 62 9.51 -10.75 -16.54
CA VAL A 62 8.78 -11.20 -15.33
C VAL A 62 7.89 -12.42 -15.60
N ALA A 63 8.36 -13.31 -16.49
CA ALA A 63 7.73 -14.58 -16.77
C ALA A 63 8.72 -15.75 -16.62
N GLN A 64 8.18 -16.90 -16.22
CA GLN A 64 8.85 -18.18 -16.27
C GLN A 64 8.76 -18.78 -17.69
N CYS A 65 9.90 -19.18 -18.24
CA CYS A 65 9.93 -20.06 -19.42
C CYS A 65 9.73 -21.52 -18.99
N ILE A 66 8.86 -22.24 -19.70
CA ILE A 66 8.55 -23.65 -19.48
C ILE A 66 8.79 -24.37 -20.80
N ASN A 67 9.83 -25.20 -20.84
CA ASN A 67 10.12 -26.04 -21.99
C ASN A 67 9.13 -27.22 -22.04
N ASN A 68 8.54 -27.46 -23.21
CA ASN A 68 7.62 -28.57 -23.45
C ASN A 68 8.09 -29.35 -24.69
N PRO A 69 7.68 -30.61 -24.86
CA PRO A 69 8.03 -31.37 -26.05
C PRO A 69 7.56 -30.67 -27.35
N GLY A 70 8.52 -30.16 -28.13
CA GLY A 70 8.34 -29.50 -29.42
C GLY A 70 8.06 -28.00 -29.38
N ASN A 71 7.99 -27.37 -28.19
CA ASN A 71 7.85 -25.92 -28.04
C ASN A 71 8.16 -25.44 -26.61
N TYR A 72 8.04 -24.14 -26.38
CA TYR A 72 8.01 -23.58 -25.03
C TYR A 72 6.78 -22.71 -24.81
N THR A 73 6.44 -22.52 -23.53
CA THR A 73 5.43 -21.56 -23.11
C THR A 73 6.00 -20.61 -22.06
N CYS A 74 5.49 -19.38 -22.05
CA CYS A 74 5.83 -18.38 -21.07
C CYS A 74 4.66 -18.22 -20.10
N LYS A 75 4.95 -18.10 -18.80
CA LYS A 75 3.95 -17.88 -17.77
C LYS A 75 4.37 -16.74 -16.88
N CYS A 76 3.55 -15.69 -16.75
CA CYS A 76 3.84 -14.58 -15.84
C CYS A 76 4.08 -15.08 -14.41
N PHE A 77 5.02 -14.46 -13.70
CA PHE A 77 5.23 -14.74 -12.29
C PHE A 77 3.99 -14.34 -11.45
N THR A 78 3.89 -14.87 -10.23
CA THR A 78 2.84 -14.47 -9.28
C THR A 78 2.87 -12.95 -9.06
N GLY A 79 1.70 -12.32 -9.01
CA GLY A 79 1.56 -10.86 -8.94
C GLY A 79 1.58 -10.16 -10.30
N TYR A 80 1.73 -10.92 -11.40
CA TYR A 80 1.65 -10.40 -12.76
C TYR A 80 0.58 -11.11 -13.57
N GLU A 81 -0.04 -10.41 -14.51
CA GLU A 81 -1.03 -10.93 -15.44
C GLU A 81 -0.67 -10.66 -16.90
N GLY A 82 -1.13 -11.52 -17.80
CA GLY A 82 -0.86 -11.42 -19.24
C GLY A 82 -0.68 -12.77 -19.93
N ASP A 83 -0.11 -12.74 -21.12
CA ASP A 83 0.08 -13.94 -21.97
C ASP A 83 1.45 -14.62 -21.79
N GLY A 84 2.27 -14.14 -20.86
CA GLY A 84 3.62 -14.64 -20.60
C GLY A 84 4.72 -14.00 -21.46
N GLN A 85 4.38 -13.46 -22.64
CA GLN A 85 5.31 -12.65 -23.44
C GLN A 85 5.21 -11.17 -23.03
N THR A 86 3.99 -10.73 -22.74
CA THR A 86 3.68 -9.46 -22.08
C THR A 86 3.06 -9.77 -20.73
N CYS A 87 3.69 -9.29 -19.67
CA CYS A 87 3.21 -9.41 -18.31
C CYS A 87 3.15 -8.01 -17.70
N GLN A 88 2.03 -7.69 -17.06
CA GLN A 88 1.80 -6.44 -16.36
C GLN A 88 1.58 -6.73 -14.89
N ASP A 89 2.00 -5.78 -14.07
CA ASP A 89 1.81 -5.83 -12.63
C ASP A 89 0.32 -5.81 -12.30
N VAL A 90 -0.12 -6.70 -11.41
CA VAL A 90 -1.49 -6.71 -10.91
C VAL A 90 -1.57 -5.72 -9.77
N ASP A 91 -2.36 -4.66 -9.91
CA ASP A 91 -2.57 -3.70 -8.84
C ASP A 91 -3.58 -4.22 -7.81
N GLU A 92 -3.11 -4.90 -6.78
CA GLU A 92 -3.99 -5.50 -5.78
C GLU A 92 -4.79 -4.45 -5.00
N CYS A 93 -4.26 -3.23 -4.86
CA CYS A 93 -4.93 -2.13 -4.17
C CYS A 93 -6.16 -1.65 -4.94
N ASN A 94 -6.06 -1.56 -6.26
CA ASN A 94 -7.17 -1.19 -7.14
C ASN A 94 -8.20 -2.32 -7.30
N VAL A 95 -7.73 -3.57 -7.36
CA VAL A 95 -8.61 -4.75 -7.51
C VAL A 95 -9.27 -5.14 -6.18
N GLY A 96 -8.72 -4.71 -5.05
CA GLY A 96 -9.23 -5.02 -3.71
C GLY A 96 -8.84 -6.41 -3.21
N SER A 97 -7.77 -7.01 -3.74
CA SER A 97 -7.24 -8.31 -3.34
C SER A 97 -6.14 -8.23 -2.27
N TYR A 98 -5.96 -7.07 -1.65
CA TYR A 98 -5.00 -6.83 -0.58
C TYR A 98 -5.55 -7.18 0.80
N GLN A 99 -4.66 -7.38 1.77
CA GLN A 99 -4.99 -7.64 3.17
C GLN A 99 -4.12 -6.77 4.07
N CYS A 100 -4.54 -5.52 4.27
CA CYS A 100 -3.88 -4.58 5.16
C CYS A 100 -4.57 -4.50 6.53
N GLY A 101 -3.84 -4.06 7.56
CA GLY A 101 -4.34 -3.86 8.91
C GLY A 101 -5.35 -2.72 9.02
N ALA A 102 -5.98 -2.58 10.19
CA ALA A 102 -6.70 -1.33 10.51
C ALA A 102 -5.72 -0.15 10.53
N ASP A 103 -6.23 1.05 10.23
CA ASP A 103 -5.45 2.30 10.22
C ASP A 103 -4.20 2.25 9.32
N SER A 104 -4.33 1.54 8.19
CA SER A 104 -3.30 1.42 7.16
C SER A 104 -3.88 1.64 5.76
N GLU A 105 -2.99 1.90 4.81
CA GLU A 105 -3.30 1.98 3.39
C GLU A 105 -2.51 0.96 2.58
N CYS A 106 -3.10 0.53 1.46
CA CYS A 106 -2.46 -0.35 0.50
C CYS A 106 -1.65 0.48 -0.51
N ILE A 107 -0.41 0.08 -0.73
CA ILE A 107 0.47 0.65 -1.75
C ILE A 107 0.87 -0.45 -2.75
N ASN A 108 0.52 -0.26 -4.02
CA ASN A 108 0.85 -1.20 -5.08
C ASN A 108 2.37 -1.28 -5.28
N ALA A 109 2.88 -2.48 -5.61
CA ALA A 109 4.30 -2.72 -5.82
C ALA A 109 4.53 -3.76 -6.93
N PRO A 110 5.68 -3.75 -7.62
CA PRO A 110 5.95 -4.76 -8.64
C PRO A 110 5.89 -6.20 -8.11
N GLY A 111 4.92 -6.98 -8.60
CA GLY A 111 4.65 -8.37 -8.26
C GLY A 111 3.91 -8.59 -6.94
N SER A 112 3.46 -7.52 -6.26
CA SER A 112 2.72 -7.61 -5.00
C SER A 112 2.15 -6.27 -4.54
N TYR A 113 1.81 -6.16 -3.26
CA TYR A 113 1.49 -4.91 -2.59
C TYR A 113 2.20 -4.87 -1.25
N ARG A 114 2.26 -3.69 -0.65
CA ARG A 114 2.63 -3.52 0.75
C ARG A 114 1.61 -2.64 1.46
N CYS A 115 1.54 -2.81 2.77
CA CYS A 115 0.69 -2.00 3.63
C CYS A 115 1.56 -0.99 4.36
N GLU A 116 1.10 0.24 4.46
CA GLU A 116 1.75 1.31 5.21
C GLU A 116 0.75 1.89 6.20
N CYS A 117 1.17 2.21 7.43
CA CYS A 117 0.29 2.84 8.39
C CYS A 117 -0.13 4.24 7.94
N LEU A 118 -1.38 4.62 8.21
CA LEU A 118 -1.87 5.97 7.91
C LEU A 118 -1.07 7.02 8.68
N ALA A 119 -1.11 8.26 8.22
CA ALA A 119 -0.50 9.38 8.93
C ALA A 119 -1.02 9.46 10.39
N GLY A 120 -0.10 9.67 11.34
CA GLY A 120 -0.39 9.64 12.78
C GLY A 120 -0.36 8.23 13.39
N TYR A 121 -0.07 7.20 12.60
CA TYR A 121 0.10 5.83 13.06
C TYR A 121 1.49 5.30 12.70
N GLU A 122 1.99 4.35 13.50
CA GLU A 122 3.24 3.65 13.24
C GLU A 122 3.08 2.13 13.38
N GLY A 123 3.92 1.38 12.67
CA GLY A 123 3.86 -0.08 12.62
C GLY A 123 4.34 -0.65 11.30
N ASP A 124 3.91 -1.88 11.01
CA ASP A 124 4.29 -2.65 9.82
C ASP A 124 3.19 -2.67 8.72
N GLY A 125 2.14 -1.85 8.88
CA GLY A 125 0.97 -1.83 7.98
C GLY A 125 -0.05 -2.94 8.26
N GLN A 126 0.31 -3.99 9.01
CA GLN A 126 -0.64 -5.01 9.50
C GLN A 126 -1.11 -4.69 10.91
N ASN A 127 -0.22 -4.14 11.73
CA ASN A 127 -0.44 -3.75 13.11
C ASN A 127 -0.01 -2.30 13.26
N CYS A 128 -0.92 -1.39 12.97
CA CYS A 128 -0.70 0.04 13.17
C CYS A 128 -1.20 0.44 14.56
N ARG A 129 -0.40 1.26 15.25
CA ARG A 129 -0.78 1.90 16.51
C ARG A 129 -0.70 3.40 16.35
N ASP A 130 -1.60 4.07 17.05
CA ASP A 130 -1.59 5.52 17.19
C ASP A 130 -0.25 6.01 17.77
N ILE A 131 0.32 7.05 17.17
CA ILE A 131 1.49 7.75 17.70
C ILE A 131 0.98 8.76 18.73
N ASP A 132 1.44 8.66 19.97
CA ASP A 132 1.07 9.65 20.99
C ASP A 132 2.04 10.83 20.94
N GLU A 133 1.74 11.83 20.11
CA GLU A 133 2.65 12.97 19.90
C GLU A 133 2.86 13.78 21.18
N CYS A 134 1.87 13.76 22.09
CA CYS A 134 1.94 14.42 23.39
C CYS A 134 2.92 13.70 24.34
N ALA A 135 2.89 12.37 24.38
CA ALA A 135 3.79 11.56 25.22
C ALA A 135 5.21 11.51 24.66
N GLU A 136 5.34 11.50 23.34
CA GLU A 136 6.64 11.50 22.65
C GLU A 136 7.31 12.88 22.60
N GLY A 137 6.54 13.95 22.84
CA GLY A 137 7.04 15.33 22.85
C GLY A 137 7.45 15.84 21.47
N THR A 138 6.89 15.25 20.41
CA THR A 138 7.13 15.67 19.02
C THR A 138 6.34 16.92 18.66
N VAL A 139 5.29 17.22 19.41
CA VAL A 139 4.51 18.46 19.33
C VAL A 139 4.78 19.38 20.52
N ILE A 140 4.88 20.69 20.22
CA ILE A 140 4.87 21.74 21.24
C ILE A 140 3.58 22.54 21.06
N CYS A 141 2.67 22.42 22.03
CA CYS A 141 1.46 23.21 22.05
C CYS A 141 1.73 24.68 22.46
N PRO A 142 0.89 25.64 22.05
CA PRO A 142 1.04 27.04 22.43
C PRO A 142 1.06 27.24 23.96
N ASP A 143 1.61 28.37 24.40
CA ASP A 143 1.53 28.76 25.82
C ASP A 143 0.07 28.79 26.30
N ASN A 144 -0.15 28.47 27.58
CA ASN A 144 -1.48 28.35 28.20
C ASN A 144 -2.39 27.31 27.53
N SER A 145 -1.82 26.21 27.04
CA SER A 145 -2.58 25.09 26.49
C SER A 145 -2.03 23.73 26.95
N VAL A 146 -2.84 22.69 26.78
CA VAL A 146 -2.51 21.30 27.10
C VAL A 146 -2.68 20.45 25.84
N CYS A 147 -1.72 19.56 25.61
CA CYS A 147 -1.76 18.59 24.52
C CYS A 147 -2.70 17.43 24.88
N PHE A 148 -3.55 17.04 23.93
CA PHE A 148 -4.41 15.87 24.00
C PHE A 148 -4.17 14.98 22.79
N ASN A 149 -3.73 13.74 23.03
CA ASN A 149 -3.60 12.75 21.98
C ASN A 149 -4.99 12.26 21.52
N ILE A 150 -5.17 12.09 20.21
CA ILE A 150 -6.38 11.55 19.58
C ILE A 150 -6.01 10.57 18.45
N PRO A 151 -6.84 9.57 18.11
CA PRO A 151 -6.46 8.62 17.07
C PRO A 151 -6.07 9.28 15.72
N GLY A 152 -4.81 9.11 15.33
CA GLY A 152 -4.17 9.62 14.12
C GLY A 152 -3.72 11.08 14.17
N ASN A 153 -3.77 11.76 15.33
CA ASN A 153 -3.37 13.16 15.47
C ASN A 153 -3.27 13.61 16.94
N TYR A 154 -3.08 14.91 17.15
CA TYR A 154 -3.20 15.55 18.45
C TYR A 154 -4.09 16.81 18.39
N GLU A 155 -4.51 17.27 19.56
CA GLU A 155 -5.20 18.54 19.73
C GLU A 155 -4.57 19.33 20.89
N CYS A 156 -4.17 20.58 20.62
CA CYS A 156 -3.81 21.53 21.67
C CYS A 156 -5.06 22.29 22.12
N ARG A 157 -5.44 22.14 23.39
CA ARG A 157 -6.60 22.83 23.98
C ARG A 157 -6.16 23.87 24.98
N CYS A 158 -6.72 25.07 24.88
CA CYS A 158 -6.44 26.15 25.82
C CYS A 158 -6.84 25.77 27.25
N LEU A 159 -6.07 26.25 28.22
CA LEU A 159 -6.41 26.16 29.64
C LEU A 159 -7.70 26.93 29.92
N ALA A 160 -8.37 26.62 31.04
CA ALA A 160 -9.53 27.38 31.48
C ALA A 160 -9.17 28.87 31.68
N GLY A 161 -10.06 29.77 31.24
CA GLY A 161 -9.80 31.21 31.22
C GLY A 161 -9.04 31.69 29.98
N TYR A 162 -8.73 30.81 29.03
CA TYR A 162 -8.08 31.17 27.76
C TYR A 162 -8.92 30.72 26.55
N SER A 163 -8.92 31.51 25.49
CA SER A 163 -9.59 31.21 24.22
C SER A 163 -8.59 31.08 23.08
N LYS A 164 -8.92 30.21 22.11
CA LYS A 164 -8.10 30.01 20.91
C LYS A 164 -8.28 31.21 19.98
N GLU A 165 -7.24 32.01 19.82
CA GLU A 165 -7.19 33.14 18.90
C GLU A 165 -5.97 32.98 17.99
N GLY A 166 -6.21 32.89 16.68
CA GLY A 166 -5.17 32.60 15.69
C GLY A 166 -4.44 31.27 15.96
N LEU A 167 -3.13 31.35 16.25
CA LEU A 167 -2.26 30.20 16.52
C LEU A 167 -2.01 29.96 18.03
N GLY A 168 -2.60 30.76 18.92
CA GLY A 168 -2.31 30.74 20.35
C GLY A 168 -3.54 30.71 21.25
N CYS A 169 -3.28 30.66 22.56
CA CYS A 169 -4.29 30.77 23.61
C CYS A 169 -4.16 32.13 24.30
N GLU A 170 -5.13 32.99 24.08
CA GLU A 170 -5.19 34.33 24.66
C GLU A 170 -6.09 34.35 25.89
N ASP A 171 -5.74 35.19 26.84
CA ASP A 171 -6.50 35.38 28.08
C ASP A 171 -7.90 35.93 27.77
N ILE A 172 -8.94 35.27 28.29
CA ILE A 172 -10.32 35.72 28.15
C ILE A 172 -10.51 36.88 29.11
N ASN A 173 -10.84 38.07 28.60
CA ASN A 173 -11.14 39.19 29.47
C ASN A 173 -12.56 39.09 30.05
N GLU A 174 -12.71 38.48 31.21
CA GLU A 174 -14.02 38.24 31.80
C GLU A 174 -14.66 39.49 32.41
N CYS A 175 -13.94 40.62 32.47
CA CYS A 175 -14.48 41.91 32.86
C CYS A 175 -15.26 42.60 31.74
N ILE A 176 -15.06 42.18 30.48
CA ILE A 176 -15.79 42.68 29.31
C ILE A 176 -16.60 41.59 28.61
N ASP A 177 -16.38 40.32 28.95
CA ASP A 177 -17.17 39.20 28.43
C ASP A 177 -18.64 39.33 28.87
N THR A 178 -19.50 39.58 27.89
CA THR A 178 -20.94 39.82 28.08
C THR A 178 -21.74 38.54 28.32
N THR A 179 -21.11 37.36 28.20
CA THR A 179 -21.78 36.06 28.43
C THR A 179 -21.86 35.68 29.91
N ALA A 180 -21.02 36.26 30.76
CA ALA A 180 -21.07 36.09 32.21
C ALA A 180 -22.02 37.12 32.85
N MET A 181 -23.17 36.66 33.37
CA MET A 181 -24.04 37.44 34.26
C MET A 181 -23.19 38.15 35.33
N ASN A 182 -23.14 39.49 35.28
CA ASN A 182 -22.44 40.41 36.19
C ASN A 182 -21.15 39.85 36.82
N PRO A 183 -19.96 40.12 36.25
CA PRO A 183 -18.73 39.37 36.54
C PRO A 183 -18.24 39.49 37.99
N CYS A 184 -18.65 40.53 38.70
CA CYS A 184 -18.27 40.77 40.08
C CYS A 184 -19.47 41.22 40.93
N PRO A 185 -19.43 41.01 42.27
CA PRO A 185 -20.49 41.47 43.15
C PRO A 185 -20.66 42.98 43.11
N GLN A 186 -21.86 43.47 43.46
CA GLN A 186 -22.12 44.90 43.55
C GLN A 186 -21.14 45.56 44.53
N ASN A 187 -20.77 46.83 44.29
CA ASN A 187 -19.77 47.59 45.05
C ASN A 187 -18.33 47.03 44.94
N SER A 188 -18.00 46.43 43.80
CA SER A 188 -16.63 46.01 43.48
C SER A 188 -16.20 46.46 42.08
N GLN A 189 -14.88 46.51 41.88
CA GLN A 189 -14.22 46.65 40.59
C GLN A 189 -13.77 45.26 40.10
N CYS A 190 -13.94 44.99 38.81
CA CYS A 190 -13.38 43.81 38.14
C CYS A 190 -11.97 44.12 37.64
N ILE A 191 -11.03 43.19 37.86
CA ILE A 191 -9.65 43.26 37.38
C ILE A 191 -9.39 41.99 36.56
N ASN A 192 -9.05 42.15 35.29
CA ASN A 192 -8.66 41.05 34.43
C ASN A 192 -7.27 40.53 34.82
N ILE A 193 -7.13 39.23 35.03
CA ILE A 193 -5.86 38.58 35.38
C ILE A 193 -5.63 37.34 34.51
N PRO A 194 -4.39 36.89 34.26
CA PRO A 194 -4.18 35.71 33.41
C PRO A 194 -4.95 34.47 33.91
N GLY A 195 -5.84 33.95 33.07
CA GLY A 195 -6.67 32.77 33.28
C GLY A 195 -7.89 33.00 34.19
N SER A 196 -8.17 34.23 34.64
CA SER A 196 -9.32 34.52 35.49
C SER A 196 -9.63 36.02 35.67
N ARG A 197 -10.53 36.33 36.61
CA ARG A 197 -10.77 37.69 37.09
C ARG A 197 -10.64 37.78 38.60
N GLN A 198 -10.24 38.95 39.07
CA GLN A 198 -10.29 39.31 40.49
C GLN A 198 -11.31 40.42 40.72
N CYS A 199 -12.18 40.23 41.71
CA CYS A 199 -13.12 41.26 42.16
C CYS A 199 -12.56 41.95 43.41
N GLN A 200 -12.45 43.28 43.38
CA GLN A 200 -11.96 44.08 44.51
C GLN A 200 -13.07 45.01 45.00
N CYS A 201 -13.49 44.86 46.26
CA CYS A 201 -14.48 45.77 46.85
C CYS A 201 -13.96 47.21 46.90
N TYR A 202 -14.85 48.19 46.67
CA TYR A 202 -14.51 49.60 46.84
C TYR A 202 -14.21 49.93 48.31
N VAL A 203 -13.55 51.07 48.54
CA VAL A 203 -13.23 51.56 49.89
C VAL A 203 -14.50 51.66 50.74
N GLY A 204 -14.44 51.11 51.96
CA GLY A 204 -15.59 51.05 52.89
C GLY A 204 -16.41 49.76 52.81
N TYR A 205 -16.04 48.83 51.92
CA TYR A 205 -16.68 47.52 51.78
C TYR A 205 -15.68 46.37 52.01
N THR A 206 -16.18 45.22 52.45
CA THR A 206 -15.40 43.98 52.66
C THR A 206 -16.06 42.79 51.97
N MET A 207 -15.24 41.87 51.47
CA MET A 207 -15.73 40.66 50.80
C MET A 207 -16.16 39.62 51.83
N ILE A 208 -17.46 39.36 51.91
CA ILE A 208 -18.07 38.36 52.80
C ILE A 208 -19.02 37.51 51.94
N ASN A 209 -18.81 36.18 51.92
CA ASN A 209 -19.63 35.24 51.15
C ASN A 209 -19.87 35.65 49.68
N ASN A 210 -18.83 36.13 49.00
CA ASN A 210 -18.88 36.61 47.61
C ASN A 210 -19.77 37.85 47.38
N VAL A 211 -19.99 38.66 48.42
CA VAL A 211 -20.69 39.95 48.38
C VAL A 211 -19.80 41.01 49.03
N CYS A 212 -19.81 42.24 48.50
CA CYS A 212 -19.15 43.37 49.14
C CYS A 212 -20.11 44.06 50.11
N GLU A 213 -19.95 43.78 51.40
CA GLU A 213 -20.75 44.35 52.49
C GLU A 213 -20.09 45.60 53.06
N GLY A 214 -20.87 46.66 53.27
CA GLY A 214 -20.38 47.90 53.86
C GLY A 214 -19.95 47.68 55.32
N MET A 215 -18.85 48.30 55.73
CA MET A 215 -18.45 48.30 57.14
C MET A 215 -19.47 49.10 57.96
N SER A 216 -20.33 48.41 58.72
CA SER A 216 -21.20 49.04 59.72
C SER A 216 -20.34 49.68 60.81
N ASN A 217 -20.51 50.98 61.06
CA ASN A 217 -19.97 51.65 62.25
C ASN A 217 -20.64 51.15 63.54
#